data_AF-Q08PW0-F1
#
_entry.id   AF-Q08PW0-F1
#
_cell.length_a   1.000
_cell.length_b   1.000
_cell.length_c   1.000
_cell.angle_alpha   90.00
_cell.angle_beta   90.00
_cell.angle_gamma   90.00
#
_symmetry.space_group_name_H-M   'P 1'
#
loop_
_entity.id
_entity.type
_entity.pdbx_description
1 polymer ?
#
loop_
_entity_poly.entity_id
_entity_poly.type
_entity_poly.pdbx_seq_one_letter_code
_entity_poly.pdbx_strand_id
1 'polypeptide(L)'
;METTEAITVVMIVGMTCGIPFLGLTLRFCIKPVLETFIRLRETQASAVQVQLLSERVAYLERQLELRGLMERPIPTAVSVQPVAAESFSALAKKEQERI
;
A
#
# COMPACT_ATOMS: atom_id res chain seq x y z
N MET A 1 42.44 -33.90 -10.82
CA MET A 1 41.66 -32.75 -11.32
C MET A 1 42.51 -31.52 -11.16
N GLU A 2 42.78 -30.86 -12.27
CA GLU A 2 43.53 -29.60 -12.25
C GLU A 2 42.66 -28.51 -11.61
N THR A 3 43.26 -27.63 -10.82
CA THR A 3 42.54 -26.56 -10.09
C THR A 3 41.73 -25.67 -11.02
N THR A 4 42.19 -25.50 -12.25
CA THR A 4 41.51 -24.82 -13.36
C THR A 4 40.19 -25.50 -13.75
N GLU A 5 40.14 -26.83 -13.78
CA GLU A 5 38.91 -27.59 -14.06
C GLU A 5 37.89 -27.44 -12.94
N ALA A 6 38.34 -27.42 -11.68
CA ALA A 6 37.46 -27.22 -10.53
C ALA A 6 36.81 -25.83 -10.56
N ILE A 7 37.58 -24.78 -10.89
CA ILE A 7 37.09 -23.40 -10.96
C ILE A 7 36.06 -23.23 -12.09
N THR A 8 36.32 -23.79 -13.27
CA THR A 8 35.39 -23.69 -14.41
C THR A 8 34.07 -24.40 -14.13
N VAL A 9 34.11 -25.58 -13.49
CA VAL A 9 32.91 -26.30 -13.09
C VAL A 9 32.08 -25.49 -12.09
N VAL A 10 32.70 -24.91 -11.06
CA VAL A 10 31.98 -24.07 -10.08
C VAL A 10 31.36 -22.84 -10.74
N MET A 11 32.06 -22.18 -11.65
CA MET A 11 31.52 -21.03 -12.40
C MET A 11 30.33 -21.42 -13.27
N ILE A 12 30.42 -22.54 -14.00
CA ILE A 12 29.35 -23.03 -14.87
C ILE A 12 28.12 -23.40 -14.03
N VAL A 13 28.31 -24.15 -12.93
CA VAL A 13 27.23 -24.53 -12.01
C VAL A 13 26.62 -23.29 -11.35
N GLY A 14 27.45 -22.34 -10.92
CA GLY A 14 27.00 -21.09 -10.32
C GLY A 14 26.14 -20.26 -11.27
N MET A 15 26.52 -20.17 -12.55
CA MET A 15 25.73 -19.43 -13.55
C MET A 15 24.46 -20.18 -13.94
N THR A 16 24.54 -21.49 -14.18
CA THR A 16 23.40 -22.30 -14.61
C THR A 16 22.34 -22.47 -13.52
N CYS A 17 22.71 -22.54 -12.25
CA CYS A 17 21.77 -22.60 -11.14
C CYS A 17 21.44 -21.19 -10.59
N GLY A 18 22.41 -20.30 -10.46
CA GLY A 18 22.21 -18.98 -9.85
C GLY A 18 21.27 -18.08 -10.65
N ILE A 19 21.38 -18.06 -11.98
CA ILE A 19 20.54 -17.23 -12.85
C ILE A 19 19.05 -17.61 -12.74
N PRO A 20 18.63 -18.89 -12.85
CA PRO A 20 17.22 -19.24 -12.69
C PRO A 20 16.74 -19.05 -11.25
N PHE A 21 17.56 -19.31 -10.23
CA PHE A 21 17.17 -19.02 -8.84
C PHE A 21 16.94 -17.53 -8.62
N LEU A 22 17.81 -16.66 -9.15
CA LEU A 22 17.61 -15.21 -9.12
C LEU A 22 16.38 -14.80 -9.91
N GLY A 23 16.17 -15.36 -11.10
CA GLY A 23 15.00 -15.09 -11.94
C GLY A 23 13.68 -15.47 -11.26
N LEU A 24 13.64 -16.64 -10.60
CA LEU A 24 12.48 -17.08 -9.82
C LEU A 24 12.27 -16.16 -8.61
N THR A 25 13.32 -15.85 -7.86
CA THR A 25 13.24 -14.94 -6.70
C THR A 25 12.71 -13.57 -7.10
N LEU A 26 13.24 -13.01 -8.19
CA LEU A 26 12.79 -11.73 -8.72
C LEU A 26 11.32 -11.80 -9.16
N ARG A 27 10.92 -12.87 -9.84
CA ARG A 27 9.53 -13.09 -10.29
C ARG A 27 8.55 -13.26 -9.12
N PHE A 28 8.98 -13.90 -8.04
CA PHE A 28 8.18 -14.06 -6.82
C PHE A 28 8.12 -12.77 -6.00
N CYS A 29 9.18 -11.95 -5.97
CA CYS A 29 9.21 -10.69 -5.23
C CYS A 29 8.51 -9.55 -5.98
N ILE A 30 8.61 -9.49 -7.31
CA ILE A 30 8.05 -8.38 -8.10
C ILE A 30 6.53 -8.29 -7.96
N LYS A 31 5.80 -9.41 -8.04
CA LYS A 31 4.33 -9.40 -7.95
C LYS A 31 3.79 -8.78 -6.65
N PRO A 32 4.15 -9.26 -5.44
CA PRO A 32 3.66 -8.69 -4.20
C PRO A 32 4.19 -7.27 -3.97
N VAL A 33 5.43 -6.97 -4.38
CA VAL A 33 5.99 -5.61 -4.24
C VAL A 33 5.24 -4.62 -5.12
N LEU A 34 4.91 -4.99 -6.36
CA LEU A 34 4.17 -4.11 -7.26
C LEU A 34 2.73 -3.91 -6.78
N GLU A 35 2.06 -4.96 -6.31
CA GLU A 35 0.69 -4.87 -5.78
C GLU A 35 0.65 -3.96 -4.54
N THR A 36 1.57 -4.16 -3.58
CA THR A 36 1.66 -3.31 -2.38
C THR A 36 2.03 -1.87 -2.73
N PHE A 37 2.90 -1.67 -3.73
CA PHE A 37 3.26 -0.32 -4.19
C PHE A 37 2.07 0.40 -4.86
N ILE A 38 1.28 -0.30 -5.67
CA ILE A 38 0.07 0.26 -6.29
C ILE A 38 -0.94 0.62 -5.21
N ARG A 39 -1.24 -0.30 -4.29
CA ARG A 39 -2.17 -0.02 -3.18
C ARG A 39 -1.71 1.16 -2.33
N LEU A 40 -0.41 1.24 -2.03
CA LEU A 40 0.18 2.37 -1.29
C LEU A 40 -0.04 3.70 -2.03
N ARG A 41 0.18 3.71 -3.35
CA ARG A 41 -0.04 4.89 -4.20
C ARG A 41 -1.51 5.29 -4.28
N GLU A 42 -2.42 4.34 -4.38
CA GLU A 42 -3.86 4.58 -4.35
C GLU A 42 -4.30 5.21 -3.01
N THR A 43 -3.84 4.66 -1.88
CA THR A 43 -4.11 5.28 -0.56
C THR A 43 -3.50 6.67 -0.42
N GLN A 44 -2.30 6.92 -0.96
CA GLN A 44 -1.73 8.27 -0.96
C GLN A 44 -2.55 9.25 -1.80
N ALA A 45 -2.97 8.84 -3.00
CA ALA A 45 -3.80 9.68 -3.87
C ALA A 45 -5.14 10.02 -3.21
N SER A 46 -5.76 9.05 -2.52
CA SER A 46 -6.97 9.28 -1.74
C SER A 46 -6.72 10.22 -0.55
N ALA A 47 -5.61 10.06 0.18
CA ALA A 47 -5.26 10.93 1.30
C ALA A 47 -5.08 12.40 0.88
N VAL A 48 -4.48 12.64 -0.30
CA VAL A 48 -4.34 14.00 -0.86
C VAL A 48 -5.71 14.62 -1.19
N GLN A 49 -6.64 13.84 -1.75
CA GLN A 49 -8.00 14.32 -2.03
C GLN A 49 -8.76 14.65 -0.74
N VAL A 50 -8.62 13.84 0.30
CA VAL A 50 -9.22 14.08 1.62
C VAL A 50 -8.64 15.34 2.27
N GLN A 51 -7.32 15.53 2.21
CA GLN A 51 -6.68 16.76 2.71
C GLN A 51 -7.18 18.00 1.99
N LEU A 52 -7.24 17.98 0.66
CA LEU A 52 -7.74 19.09 -0.15
C LEU A 52 -9.21 19.39 0.17
N LEU A 53 -10.03 18.36 0.33
CA LEU A 53 -11.43 18.53 0.74
C LEU A 53 -11.53 19.15 2.14
N SER A 54 -10.72 18.70 3.09
CA SER A 54 -10.69 19.25 4.45
C SER A 54 -10.30 20.73 4.48
N GLU A 55 -9.34 21.14 3.64
CA GLU A 55 -8.92 22.53 3.50
C GLU A 55 -10.06 23.40 2.92
N ARG A 56 -10.75 22.88 1.89
CA ARG A 56 -11.92 23.57 1.31
C ARG A 56 -13.06 23.71 2.30
N VAL A 57 -13.33 22.67 3.09
CA VAL A 57 -14.35 22.71 4.15
C VAL A 57 -13.98 23.76 5.20
N ALA A 58 -12.74 23.75 5.70
CA ALA A 58 -12.27 24.74 6.67
C ALA A 58 -12.36 26.18 6.13
N TYR A 59 -12.07 26.39 4.84
CA TYR A 59 -12.22 27.69 4.19
C TYR A 59 -13.70 28.15 4.14
N LEU A 60 -14.61 27.24 3.76
CA LEU A 60 -16.05 27.54 3.70
C LEU A 60 -16.63 27.79 5.09
N GLU A 61 -16.24 27.00 6.09
CA GLU A 61 -16.61 27.22 7.49
C GLU A 61 -16.19 28.62 7.93
N ARG A 62 -14.95 29.03 7.63
CA ARG A 62 -14.46 30.38 7.96
C ARG A 62 -15.25 31.49 7.25
N GLN A 63 -15.63 31.30 5.98
CA GLN A 63 -16.46 32.27 5.27
C GLN A 63 -17.88 32.38 5.84
N LEU A 64 -18.45 31.25 6.28
CA LEU A 64 -19.75 31.21 6.95
C LEU A 64 -19.72 31.89 8.31
N GLU A 65 -18.64 31.67 9.07
CA GLU A 65 -18.39 32.35 10.35
C GLU A 65 -18.34 33.87 10.19
N LEU A 66 -17.59 34.35 9.19
CA LEU A 66 -17.48 35.78 8.89
C LEU A 66 -18.81 36.41 8.47
N ARG A 67 -19.71 35.63 7.88
CA ARG A 67 -21.07 36.08 7.49
C ARG A 67 -22.08 35.98 8.63
N GLY A 68 -21.68 35.50 9.81
CA GLY A 68 -22.56 35.34 10.97
C GLY A 68 -23.66 34.29 10.77
N LEU A 69 -23.52 33.41 9.77
CA LEU A 69 -24.51 32.40 9.38
C LEU A 69 -24.25 31.03 10.06
N MET A 70 -23.25 30.95 10.94
CA MET A 70 -22.90 29.70 11.62
C MET A 70 -23.61 29.62 12.98
N GLU A 71 -24.82 29.07 12.98
CA GLU A 71 -25.71 29.08 14.15
C GLU A 71 -25.49 27.91 15.11
N ARG A 72 -24.68 26.92 14.70
CA ARG A 72 -24.18 25.82 15.54
C ARG A 72 -22.82 25.35 15.01
N PRO A 73 -21.80 25.18 15.87
CA PRO A 73 -20.61 24.45 15.47
C PRO A 73 -21.04 23.02 15.13
N ILE A 74 -20.96 22.65 13.85
CA ILE A 74 -21.09 21.26 13.45
C ILE A 74 -19.89 20.55 14.09
N PRO A 75 -20.08 19.52 14.93
CA PRO A 75 -18.97 18.74 15.44
C PRO A 75 -18.39 17.94 14.28
N THR A 76 -17.47 18.54 13.53
CA THR A 76 -16.55 17.87 12.59
C THR A 76 -15.61 16.89 13.30
N ALA A 77 -15.73 16.75 14.62
CA ALA A 77 -15.21 15.66 15.43
C ALA A 77 -15.99 14.33 15.31
N VAL A 78 -16.87 14.16 14.31
CA VAL A 78 -17.16 12.80 13.80
C VAL A 78 -15.91 12.32 13.08
N SER A 79 -14.92 11.94 13.89
CA SER A 79 -14.03 10.82 13.70
C SER A 79 -14.06 10.27 12.28
N VAL A 80 -13.33 10.92 11.37
CA VAL A 80 -12.61 10.19 10.32
C VAL A 80 -11.54 9.38 11.04
N GLN A 81 -11.98 8.40 11.84
CA GLN A 81 -11.11 7.28 12.12
C GLN A 81 -10.85 6.69 10.74
N PRO A 82 -9.58 6.44 10.37
CA PRO A 82 -9.34 5.45 9.36
C PRO A 82 -9.96 4.19 9.98
N VAL A 83 -11.11 3.74 9.46
CA VAL A 83 -11.54 2.36 9.68
C VAL A 83 -10.40 1.57 9.05
N ALA A 84 -9.46 1.26 9.93
CA ALA A 84 -8.25 0.56 9.64
C ALA A 84 -8.66 -0.74 8.96
N ALA A 85 -7.75 -1.23 8.14
CA ALA A 85 -7.79 -2.46 7.37
C ALA A 85 -8.29 -3.75 8.08
N GLU A 86 -8.76 -3.68 9.33
CA GLU A 86 -9.24 -4.77 10.16
C GLU A 86 -10.59 -5.32 9.70
N SER A 87 -11.54 -4.48 9.27
CA SER A 87 -12.90 -4.94 8.92
C SER A 87 -12.95 -5.79 7.63
N PHE A 88 -12.08 -5.52 6.65
CA PHE A 88 -12.00 -6.33 5.43
C PHE A 88 -11.27 -7.66 5.66
N SER A 89 -10.29 -7.69 6.58
CA SER A 89 -9.59 -8.94 6.94
C SER A 89 -10.49 -9.92 7.72
N ALA A 90 -11.38 -9.39 8.57
CA ALA A 90 -12.33 -10.19 9.33
C ALA A 90 -13.44 -10.80 8.45
N LEU A 91 -13.85 -10.10 7.39
CA LEU A 91 -14.83 -10.63 6.43
C LEU A 91 -14.21 -11.71 5.53
N ALA A 92 -12.97 -11.52 5.06
CA ALA A 92 -12.28 -12.48 4.20
C ALA A 92 -11.99 -13.82 4.91
N LYS A 93 -11.67 -13.79 6.21
CA LYS A 93 -11.50 -15.02 7.00
C LYS A 93 -12.81 -15.80 7.20
N LYS A 94 -13.95 -15.10 7.28
CA LYS A 94 -15.25 -15.75 7.50
C LYS A 94 -15.78 -16.47 6.25
N GLU A 95 -15.37 -16.03 5.06
CA GLU A 95 -15.75 -16.69 3.79
C GLU A 95 -14.93 -17.95 3.51
N GLN A 96 -13.68 -18.00 4.00
CA GLN A 96 -12.79 -19.15 3.80
C GLN A 96 -13.06 -20.33 4.76
N GLU A 97 -13.83 -20.12 5.84
CA GLU A 97 -14.26 -21.19 6.75
C GLU A 97 -15.58 -21.86 6.30
N ARG A 98 -16.18 -21.40 5.19
CA ARG A 98 -17.47 -21.88 4.67
C ARG A 98 -17.39 -22.70 3.38
N ILE A 99 -16.17 -23.06 2.94
CA ILE A 99 -15.92 -23.94 1.77
C ILE A 99 -15.35 -25.26 2.26
#